data_AF-A9WKS1-F1
#
_entry.id   AF-A9WKS1-F1
#
_cell.length_a   1.000
_cell.length_b   1.000
_cell.length_c   1.000
_cell.angle_alpha   90.00
_cell.angle_beta   90.00
_cell.angle_gamma   90.00
#
_symmetry.space_group_name_H-M   'P 1'
#
loop_
_entity.id
_entity.type
_entity.pdbx_description
1 polymer ?
#
loop_
_entity_poly.entity_id
_entity_poly.type
_entity_poly.pdbx_seq_one_letter_code
_entity_poly.pdbx_strand_id
1 'polypeptide(L)'
;MKDLAQARELAKTMVELGTDAGVKTVALLTDMSTQLGLTAGNAIEVEESVEVLAGGGPQDVIELTVRLAEEMLSAAGLHGADPAAALKDGRAMDV
;
A
#
# COMPACT_ATOMS: atom_id res chain seq x y z
N MET A 1 12.15 -11.34 -0.16
CA MET A 1 13.63 -11.33 -0.15
C MET A 1 14.08 -11.41 1.30
N LYS A 2 15.11 -12.20 1.64
CA LYS A 2 15.60 -12.27 3.03
C LYS A 2 16.63 -11.18 3.35
N ASP A 3 17.26 -10.62 2.32
CA ASP A 3 18.30 -9.61 2.44
C ASP A 3 17.83 -8.25 1.90
N LEU A 4 18.22 -7.17 2.59
CA LEU A 4 17.82 -5.81 2.25
C LEU A 4 18.50 -5.28 0.99
N ALA A 5 19.74 -5.70 0.71
CA ALA A 5 20.43 -5.30 -0.53
C ALA A 5 19.74 -5.95 -1.74
N GLN A 6 19.38 -7.22 -1.62
CA GLN A 6 18.58 -7.92 -2.63
C GLN A 6 17.21 -7.26 -2.87
N ALA A 7 16.50 -6.85 -1.81
CA ALA A 7 15.24 -6.14 -1.94
C ALA A 7 15.41 -4.79 -2.66
N ARG A 8 16.48 -4.04 -2.33
CA ARG A 8 16.82 -2.76 -2.99
C ARG A 8 17.17 -2.93 -4.46
N GLU A 9 17.93 -3.96 -4.80
CA GLU A 9 18.29 -4.29 -6.18
C GLU A 9 17.03 -4.60 -7.01
N LEU A 10 16.12 -5.40 -6.47
CA LEU A 10 14.85 -5.69 -7.11
C LEU A 10 14.01 -4.42 -7.32
N ALA A 11 13.85 -3.60 -6.28
CA ALA A 11 13.10 -2.36 -6.34
C ALA A 11 13.67 -1.40 -7.41
N LYS A 12 15.00 -1.23 -7.45
CA LYS A 12 15.69 -0.42 -8.45
C LYS A 12 15.45 -0.94 -9.86
N THR A 13 15.64 -2.25 -10.07
CA THR A 13 15.43 -2.90 -11.37
C THR A 13 13.99 -2.70 -11.87
N MET A 14 12.99 -2.82 -11.00
CA MET A 14 11.59 -2.62 -11.36
C MET A 14 11.28 -1.17 -11.74
N VAL A 15 11.84 -0.19 -11.02
CA VAL A 15 11.67 1.24 -11.33
C VAL A 15 12.35 1.61 -12.65
N GLU A 16 13.56 1.09 -12.90
CA GLU A 16 14.28 1.29 -14.16
C GLU A 16 13.48 0.71 -15.33
N LEU A 17 12.96 -0.52 -15.21
CA LEU A 17 12.14 -1.14 -16.25
C LEU A 17 10.85 -0.34 -16.53
N GLY A 18 10.18 0.13 -15.48
CA GLY A 18 9.00 0.98 -15.62
C GLY A 18 9.31 2.29 -16.35
N THR A 19 10.42 2.92 -15.99
CA THR A 19 10.92 4.15 -16.63
C THR A 19 11.21 3.92 -18.12
N ASP A 20 11.90 2.83 -18.45
CA ASP A 20 12.22 2.45 -19.84
C ASP A 20 10.96 2.13 -20.66
N ALA A 21 9.90 1.62 -20.00
CA ALA A 21 8.60 1.38 -20.60
C ALA A 21 7.70 2.64 -20.67
N GLY A 22 8.17 3.79 -20.18
CA GLY A 22 7.39 5.04 -20.16
C GLY A 22 6.28 5.07 -19.09
N VAL A 23 6.36 4.22 -18.07
CA VAL A 23 5.41 4.15 -16.95
C VAL A 23 6.04 4.80 -15.72
N LYS A 24 5.32 5.69 -15.04
CA LYS A 24 5.79 6.28 -13.78
C LYS A 24 5.74 5.21 -12.68
N THR A 25 6.90 4.78 -12.21
CA THR A 25 7.03 3.69 -11.23
C THR A 25 7.78 4.17 -9.99
N VAL A 26 7.24 3.81 -8.82
CA VAL A 26 7.83 4.07 -7.50
C VAL A 26 7.82 2.76 -6.72
N ALA A 27 8.82 2.53 -5.88
CA ALA A 27 8.91 1.34 -5.04
C ALA A 27 9.10 1.73 -3.57
N LEU A 28 8.31 1.11 -2.69
CA LEU A 28 8.47 1.20 -1.23
C LEU A 28 9.09 -0.11 -0.74
N LEU A 29 10.14 0.01 0.06
CA LEU A 29 10.74 -1.13 0.76
C LEU A 29 10.12 -1.22 2.15
N THR A 30 9.25 -2.20 2.34
CA THR A 30 8.49 -2.40 3.58
C THR A 30 9.02 -3.60 4.36
N ASP A 31 8.88 -3.55 5.68
CA ASP A 31 9.21 -4.72 6.51
C ASP A 31 8.16 -5.82 6.32
N MET A 32 8.64 -7.05 6.18
CA MET A 32 7.84 -8.27 6.06
C MET A 32 8.37 -9.34 7.03
N SER A 33 9.08 -8.92 8.09
CA SER A 33 9.60 -9.80 9.13
C SER A 33 8.50 -10.43 10.00
N THR A 34 7.35 -9.77 10.07
CA THR A 34 6.11 -10.26 10.68
C THR A 34 4.96 -10.17 9.68
N GLN A 35 3.86 -10.86 9.98
CA GLN A 35 2.59 -10.63 9.29
C GLN A 35 2.20 -9.15 9.40
N LEU A 36 1.65 -8.64 8.30
CA LEU A 36 0.96 -7.36 8.27
C LEU A 36 -0.49 -7.60 8.73
N GLY A 37 -0.99 -6.76 9.61
CA GLY A 37 -2.31 -6.93 10.21
C GLY A 37 -2.35 -8.03 11.26
N LEU A 38 -3.55 -8.50 11.58
CA LEU A 38 -3.81 -9.50 12.61
C LEU A 38 -4.24 -10.85 12.02
N THR A 39 -4.47 -10.92 10.71
CA THR A 39 -5.00 -12.10 10.02
C THR A 39 -4.02 -12.67 8.99
N ALA A 40 -4.12 -13.98 8.75
CA ALA A 40 -3.37 -14.68 7.70
C ALA A 40 -4.19 -15.87 7.18
N GLY A 41 -4.78 -15.73 6.01
CA GLY A 41 -5.75 -16.68 5.45
C GLY A 41 -6.43 -16.13 4.20
N ASN A 42 -7.67 -16.56 3.95
CA ASN A 42 -8.43 -16.06 2.78
C ASN A 42 -9.60 -15.19 3.22
N ALA A 43 -10.65 -15.81 3.76
CA ALA A 43 -11.86 -15.10 4.18
C ALA A 43 -11.60 -14.11 5.32
N ILE A 44 -10.70 -14.46 6.24
CA ILE A 44 -10.35 -13.61 7.39
C ILE A 44 -9.56 -12.36 6.98
N GLU A 45 -8.76 -12.42 5.90
CA GLU A 45 -8.08 -11.24 5.36
C GLU A 45 -9.07 -10.31 4.63
N VAL A 46 -10.10 -10.88 4.00
CA VAL A 46 -11.20 -10.09 3.43
C VAL A 46 -11.99 -9.38 4.51
N GLU A 47 -12.28 -10.05 5.63
CA GLU A 47 -12.95 -9.44 6.78
C GLU A 47 -12.14 -8.28 7.36
N GLU A 48 -10.84 -8.48 7.59
CA GLU A 48 -9.93 -7.42 8.06
C GLU A 48 -9.81 -6.25 7.06
N SER A 49 -9.76 -6.55 5.75
CA SER A 49 -9.75 -5.52 4.70
C SER A 49 -11.02 -4.67 4.70
N VAL A 50 -12.18 -5.31 4.90
CA VAL A 50 -13.47 -4.61 5.02
C VAL A 50 -13.49 -3.74 6.27
N GLU A 51 -12.95 -4.22 7.39
CA GLU A 51 -12.81 -3.42 8.61
C GLU A 51 -11.95 -2.17 8.38
N VAL A 52 -10.82 -2.31 7.67
CA VAL A 52 -9.95 -1.18 7.30
C VAL A 52 -10.68 -0.17 6.43
N LEU A 53 -11.40 -0.63 5.40
CA LEU A 53 -12.18 0.26 4.51
C LEU A 53 -13.30 1.00 5.26
N ALA A 54 -13.88 0.38 6.28
CA ALA A 54 -14.89 0.98 7.16
C ALA A 54 -14.31 2.00 8.18
N GLY A 55 -13.00 2.23 8.16
CA GLY A 55 -12.29 3.17 9.04
C GLY A 55 -11.76 2.57 10.35
N GLY A 56 -11.80 1.24 10.49
CA GLY A 56 -11.22 0.48 11.60
C GLY A 56 -9.98 -0.31 11.19
N GLY A 57 -9.75 -1.45 11.84
CA GLY A 57 -8.68 -2.39 11.47
C GLY A 57 -7.28 -2.04 12.03
N PRO A 58 -6.28 -2.89 11.72
CA PRO A 58 -4.94 -2.77 12.26
C PRO A 58 -4.19 -1.54 11.72
N GLN A 59 -3.49 -0.84 12.63
CA GLN A 59 -2.82 0.42 12.32
C GLN A 59 -1.70 0.28 11.27
N ASP A 60 -1.00 -0.85 11.23
CA ASP A 60 0.06 -1.15 10.27
C ASP A 60 -0.48 -1.36 8.85
N VAL A 61 -1.63 -2.03 8.72
CA VAL A 61 -2.36 -2.15 7.44
C VAL A 61 -2.81 -0.77 6.96
N ILE A 62 -3.39 0.05 7.85
CA ILE A 62 -3.84 1.41 7.53
C ILE A 62 -2.65 2.26 7.06
N GLU A 63 -1.55 2.29 7.83
CA GLU A 63 -0.38 3.10 7.51
C GLU A 63 0.19 2.74 6.14
N LEU A 64 0.43 1.45 5.89
CA LEU A 64 0.97 1.02 4.60
C LEU A 64 0.02 1.33 3.44
N THR A 65 -1.28 1.12 3.62
CA THR A 65 -2.31 1.42 2.61
C THR A 65 -2.31 2.90 2.25
N VAL A 66 -2.27 3.79 3.24
CA VAL A 66 -2.20 5.24 3.04
C VAL A 66 -0.92 5.62 2.28
N ARG A 67 0.25 5.11 2.69
CA ARG A 67 1.53 5.43 2.03
C ARG A 67 1.54 4.98 0.57
N LEU A 68 1.01 3.81 0.26
CA LEU A 68 0.88 3.34 -1.13
C LEU A 68 -0.07 4.23 -1.94
N ALA A 69 -1.23 4.59 -1.37
CA ALA A 69 -2.20 5.45 -2.03
C ALA A 69 -1.65 6.86 -2.29
N GLU A 70 -0.87 7.44 -1.37
CA GLU A 70 -0.18 8.73 -1.56
C GLU A 70 0.77 8.68 -2.77
N GLU A 71 1.57 7.63 -2.90
CA GLU A 71 2.47 7.44 -4.05
C GLU A 71 1.69 7.23 -5.36
N MET A 72 0.56 6.52 -5.32
CA MET A 72 -0.34 6.36 -6.48
C MET A 72 -0.96 7.68 -6.93
N LEU A 73 -1.45 8.51 -5.99
CA LEU A 73 -1.98 9.84 -6.28
C LEU A 73 -0.91 10.75 -6.88
N SER A 74 0.28 10.77 -6.29
CA SER A 74 1.44 11.48 -6.83
C SER A 74 1.82 10.97 -8.22
N ALA A 75 1.80 9.66 -8.46
CA ALA A 75 2.05 9.07 -9.76
C ALA A 75 1.03 9.50 -10.82
N ALA A 76 -0.25 9.58 -10.45
CA ALA A 76 -1.33 10.03 -11.32
C ALA A 76 -1.41 11.55 -11.50
N GLY A 77 -0.62 12.34 -10.76
CA GLY A 77 -0.71 13.80 -10.75
C GLY A 77 -2.00 14.32 -10.13
N LEU A 78 -2.63 13.53 -9.26
CA LEU A 78 -3.83 13.89 -8.52
C LEU A 78 -3.43 14.53 -7.20
N HIS A 79 -3.95 15.72 -6.94
CA HIS A 79 -3.69 16.50 -5.74
C HIS A 79 -5.00 16.81 -5.03
N GLY A 80 -4.97 16.86 -3.69
CA GLY A 80 -6.13 17.23 -2.85
C GLY A 80 -7.00 16.08 -2.38
N ALA A 81 -6.76 14.85 -2.84
CA ALA A 81 -7.30 13.66 -2.18
C ALA A 81 -6.45 13.31 -0.96
N ASP A 82 -7.10 12.93 0.14
CA ASP A 82 -6.47 12.46 1.38
C ASP A 82 -6.93 11.01 1.64
N PRO A 83 -6.09 10.01 1.33
CA PRO A 83 -6.42 8.60 1.55
C PRO A 83 -6.67 8.26 3.02
N ALA A 84 -5.97 8.92 3.95
CA ALA A 84 -6.16 8.69 5.38
C ALA A 84 -7.53 9.20 5.83
N ALA A 85 -7.95 10.37 5.35
CA ALA A 85 -9.29 10.88 5.60
C ALA A 85 -10.36 9.96 4.99
N ALA A 86 -10.16 9.49 3.75
CA ALA A 86 -11.11 8.60 3.06
C ALA A 86 -11.30 7.24 3.76
N LEU A 87 -10.24 6.67 4.35
CA LEU A 87 -10.37 5.50 5.22
C LEU A 87 -11.12 5.85 6.50
N LYS A 88 -10.69 6.92 7.20
CA LYS A 88 -11.24 7.30 8.51
C LYS A 88 -12.73 7.64 8.48
N ASP A 89 -13.21 8.27 7.41
CA ASP A 89 -14.61 8.66 7.27
C ASP A 89 -15.47 7.64 6.52
N GLY A 90 -14.90 6.49 6.15
CA GLY A 90 -15.60 5.35 5.55
C GLY A 90 -15.90 5.49 4.06
N ARG A 91 -15.58 6.62 3.41
CA ARG A 91 -15.83 6.80 1.97
C ARG A 91 -15.01 5.88 1.08
N ALA A 92 -13.93 5.29 1.60
CA ALA A 92 -13.20 4.22 0.92
C ALA A 92 -14.04 2.94 0.75
N MET A 93 -15.07 2.74 1.57
CA MET A 93 -16.00 1.61 1.50
C MET A 93 -17.22 1.87 0.62
N ASP A 94 -17.58 3.14 0.39
CA ASP A 94 -18.78 3.53 -0.36
C ASP A 94 -18.71 3.05 -1.83
N VAL A 95 -19.81 2.44 -2.30
CA VAL A 95 -20.05 1.99 -3.69
C VAL A 95 -21.03 2.90 -4.43
#